data_AF-A0A2T4ADE6-F1
#
_entry.id   AF-A0A2T4ADE6-F1
#
_cell.length_a   1.000
_cell.length_b   1.000
_cell.length_c   1.000
_cell.angle_alpha   90.00
_cell.angle_beta   90.00
_cell.angle_gamma   90.00
#
_symmetry.space_group_name_H-M   'P 1'
#
loop_
_entity.id
_entity.type
_entity.pdbx_description
1 polymer ?
#
loop_
_entity_poly.entity_id
_entity_poly.type
_entity_poly.pdbx_seq_one_letter_code
_entity_poly.pdbx_strand_id
1 'polypeptide(L)'
;MDSPIVAHLFRQLFRHRPRGCQGLRNGLRSGLASRQRQPSRSIGTRPSIDRGMKTNESRWQQRTHILPEDRREEFAQYPYISLQELKKRTERPRKVKMLLRDFIDDSLYNPSYGYFSKEAVIFSPGEPFDFNAMRDELQFQAELGQRYTDFEDLLDEKEGESPTRQLWHTPTELFRPYYGEAIARYLVSNYRLTTYPYDDLLIFEMGAGRGTLMLNILDYIRAADPQVYARTKFNIIEISSSLAAMQNRHLLSTAESRGHADKVEIINKSIFEWDRYVPSPCFFLAMEVFDNFSHDGIRYDVTTEEPLQGHVLIDGDGDFYEFYVHELDPLAARFFRVRHAATGGNYPKPYPSNPLLRYLSTKMPFAANLSHAEFIPTRLMQFFDVLEKYFPAHRLLTSDFDALPQAIKGLNAPVVQTRFQRRMVPVTTPLVHQGYFDILFPTDFNITEAIYRAITGKLTRVMSHGDFMRRWAYVEDTETRSGENPLLSHYRNASVMVTV
;
A
#
# COMPACT_ATOMS: atom_id res chain seq x y z
N MET A 1 9.35 16.65 -13.19
CA MET A 1 10.47 17.29 -12.51
C MET A 1 11.74 16.65 -13.01
N ASP A 2 12.64 17.45 -13.59
CA ASP A 2 13.89 17.04 -14.24
C ASP A 2 14.97 16.68 -13.22
N SER A 3 14.86 15.52 -12.55
CA SER A 3 15.99 14.95 -11.82
C SER A 3 16.79 14.04 -12.76
N PRO A 4 18.09 14.30 -13.01
CA PRO A 4 18.93 13.43 -13.82
C PRO A 4 19.00 11.99 -13.28
N ILE A 5 18.71 11.80 -11.98
CA ILE A 5 18.61 10.48 -11.33
C ILE A 5 17.37 9.72 -11.81
N VAL A 6 16.21 10.38 -11.90
CA VAL A 6 14.95 9.77 -12.41
C VAL A 6 15.13 9.36 -13.87
N ALA A 7 15.75 10.21 -14.68
CA ALA A 7 16.05 9.89 -16.08
C ALA A 7 17.07 8.72 -16.21
N HIS A 8 18.01 8.60 -15.27
CA HIS A 8 18.97 7.48 -15.24
C HIS A 8 18.31 6.17 -14.80
N LEU A 9 17.46 6.20 -13.77
CA LEU A 9 16.65 5.07 -13.29
C LEU A 9 15.87 4.44 -14.44
N PHE A 10 15.08 5.23 -15.16
CA PHE A 10 14.32 4.72 -16.30
C PHE A 10 15.23 4.13 -17.38
N ARG A 11 16.35 4.78 -17.72
CA ARG A 11 17.31 4.25 -18.71
C ARG A 11 17.94 2.91 -18.29
N GLN A 12 18.19 2.68 -17.00
CA GLN A 12 18.73 1.42 -16.51
C GLN A 12 17.66 0.31 -16.44
N LEU A 13 16.45 0.63 -15.96
CA LEU A 13 15.32 -0.30 -15.91
C LEU A 13 14.97 -0.85 -17.31
N PHE A 14 15.03 -0.02 -18.35
CA PHE A 14 14.76 -0.44 -19.73
C PHE A 14 15.95 -1.08 -20.46
N ARG A 15 17.15 -1.15 -19.85
CA ARG A 15 18.33 -1.83 -20.41
C ARG A 15 18.42 -3.31 -20.02
N HIS A 16 17.88 -3.70 -18.86
CA HIS A 16 17.88 -5.08 -18.41
C HIS A 16 16.67 -5.86 -18.94
N ARG A 17 16.81 -6.42 -20.15
CA ARG A 17 15.96 -7.54 -20.56
C ARG A 17 16.35 -8.79 -19.74
N PRO A 18 15.39 -9.62 -19.29
CA PRO A 18 15.70 -10.91 -18.68
C PRO A 18 16.62 -11.74 -19.58
N ARG A 19 17.58 -12.45 -18.98
CA ARG A 19 18.43 -13.44 -19.67
C ARG A 19 17.57 -14.63 -20.11
N GLY A 20 16.85 -14.46 -21.21
CA GLY A 20 15.96 -15.46 -21.79
C GLY A 20 15.47 -15.12 -23.21
N CYS A 21 15.66 -13.87 -23.67
CA CYS A 21 15.22 -13.44 -25.02
C CYS A 21 16.38 -12.93 -25.87
N GLN A 22 17.47 -13.70 -25.97
CA GLN A 22 18.46 -13.54 -27.04
C GLN A 22 18.38 -14.77 -27.96
N GLY A 23 17.53 -14.68 -28.97
CA GLY A 23 17.41 -15.70 -30.00
C GLY A 23 16.85 -15.12 -31.29
N LEU A 24 17.64 -15.28 -32.36
CA LEU A 24 17.26 -15.22 -33.77
C LEU A 24 17.12 -13.83 -34.41
N ARG A 25 18.28 -13.22 -34.69
CA ARG A 25 18.45 -12.47 -35.94
C ARG A 25 18.79 -13.47 -37.04
N ASN A 26 17.87 -13.69 -37.98
CA ASN A 26 18.21 -14.18 -39.32
C ASN A 26 17.46 -13.31 -40.33
N GLY A 27 18.24 -12.72 -41.24
CA GLY A 27 17.75 -11.81 -42.26
C GLY A 27 17.14 -12.55 -43.45
N LEU A 28 16.21 -11.89 -44.13
CA LEU A 28 15.84 -12.18 -45.50
C LEU A 28 15.50 -10.85 -46.20
N ARG A 29 16.16 -10.64 -47.34
CA ARG A 29 15.91 -9.60 -48.33
C ARG A 29 14.83 -10.08 -49.31
N SER A 30 13.86 -9.21 -49.61
CA SER A 30 13.13 -9.06 -50.88
C SER A 30 12.08 -7.95 -50.62
N GLY A 31 11.60 -7.12 -51.54
CA GLY A 31 11.64 -7.01 -52.99
C GLY A 31 10.49 -6.04 -53.32
N LEU A 32 10.73 -5.07 -54.21
CA LEU A 32 9.79 -4.00 -54.55
C LEU A 32 8.47 -4.52 -55.13
N ALA A 33 7.34 -3.86 -54.81
CA ALA A 33 6.25 -3.65 -55.76
C ALA A 33 5.31 -2.51 -55.32
N SER A 34 5.17 -1.54 -56.21
CA SER A 34 4.25 -0.40 -56.20
C SER A 34 2.79 -0.80 -56.45
N ARG A 35 1.83 -0.12 -55.82
CA ARG A 35 0.51 0.12 -56.43
C ARG A 35 -0.17 1.37 -55.88
N GLN A 36 -0.46 2.28 -56.79
CA GLN A 36 -1.22 3.52 -56.62
C GLN A 36 -2.71 3.23 -56.39
N ARG A 37 -3.38 4.05 -55.55
CA ARG A 37 -4.80 4.44 -55.70
C ARG A 37 -5.02 5.86 -55.15
N GLN A 38 -5.91 6.57 -55.85
CA GLN A 38 -6.18 8.01 -55.84
C GLN A 38 -7.09 8.51 -54.68
N PRO A 39 -7.27 9.84 -54.48
CA PRO A 39 -7.54 10.45 -53.18
C PRO A 39 -9.04 10.73 -52.91
N SER A 40 -9.46 10.63 -51.64
CA SER A 40 -10.66 11.28 -51.13
C SER A 40 -10.27 12.51 -50.31
N ARG A 41 -10.86 13.65 -50.64
CA ARG A 41 -10.61 14.95 -49.99
C ARG A 41 -11.42 15.02 -48.69
N SER A 42 -10.74 15.25 -47.56
CA SER A 42 -11.30 15.94 -46.40
C SER A 42 -10.24 16.89 -45.84
N ILE A 43 -10.69 18.08 -45.41
CA ILE A 43 -9.83 19.23 -45.08
C ILE A 43 -9.21 18.99 -43.70
N GLY A 44 -7.94 18.57 -43.69
CA GLY A 44 -7.13 18.39 -42.49
C GLY A 44 -6.17 19.56 -42.28
N THR A 45 -6.21 20.17 -41.09
CA THR A 45 -5.15 21.04 -40.59
C THR A 45 -3.84 20.24 -40.48
N ARG A 46 -2.75 20.84 -40.98
CA ARG A 46 -1.42 20.24 -41.16
C ARG A 46 -0.92 19.47 -39.92
N PRO A 47 -0.51 18.21 -40.04
CA PRO A 47 0.35 17.60 -39.04
C PRO A 47 1.75 18.21 -39.17
N SER A 48 2.29 18.65 -38.03
CA SER A 48 3.70 19.07 -37.93
C SER A 48 4.59 17.94 -38.42
N ILE A 49 5.50 18.30 -39.33
CA ILE A 49 6.48 17.43 -39.97
C ILE A 49 7.30 16.70 -38.88
N ASP A 50 7.27 15.37 -38.98
CA ASP A 50 8.16 14.45 -38.29
C ASP A 50 9.60 14.78 -38.71
N ARG A 51 10.30 15.55 -37.87
CA ARG A 51 11.75 15.74 -38.02
C ARG A 51 12.40 14.44 -37.58
N GLY A 52 12.68 13.58 -38.56
CA GLY A 52 13.35 12.30 -38.39
C GLY A 52 14.45 12.35 -37.32
N MET A 53 14.17 11.76 -36.18
CA MET A 53 15.12 11.44 -35.12
C MET A 53 15.28 9.93 -35.03
N LYS A 54 16.53 9.50 -34.89
CA LYS A 54 17.01 8.13 -35.10
C LYS A 54 16.24 7.12 -34.24
N THR A 55 15.94 5.97 -34.83
CA THR A 55 15.14 4.85 -34.26
C THR A 55 15.82 4.10 -33.10
N ASN A 56 16.64 4.77 -32.28
CA ASN A 56 17.32 4.15 -31.13
C ASN A 56 17.48 5.08 -29.93
N GLU A 57 16.83 6.25 -29.95
CA GLU A 57 16.76 7.14 -28.80
C GLU A 57 15.40 6.95 -28.12
N SER A 58 15.43 6.52 -26.86
CA SER A 58 14.27 6.38 -25.99
C SER A 58 13.42 7.66 -26.04
N ARG A 59 12.21 7.55 -26.59
CA ARG A 59 11.15 8.57 -26.51
C ARG A 59 10.69 8.70 -25.05
N TRP A 60 11.55 9.22 -24.19
CA TRP A 60 11.16 9.64 -22.85
C TRP A 60 10.81 11.11 -22.91
N GLN A 61 9.52 11.40 -23.10
CA GLN A 61 8.99 12.72 -22.81
C GLN A 61 8.48 12.70 -21.38
N GLN A 62 8.92 13.68 -20.58
CA GLN A 62 8.31 13.95 -19.29
C GLN A 62 6.82 14.19 -19.53
N ARG A 63 5.97 13.27 -19.05
CA ARG A 63 4.50 13.29 -19.14
C ARG A 63 4.01 14.61 -18.54
N THR A 64 3.95 15.61 -19.39
CA THR A 64 3.48 16.95 -19.07
C THR A 64 2.00 16.94 -19.38
N HIS A 65 1.20 17.50 -18.49
CA HIS A 65 -0.26 17.70 -18.63
C HIS A 65 -0.66 18.59 -19.82
N ILE A 66 0.21 18.77 -20.81
CA ILE A 66 0.13 19.85 -21.78
C ILE A 66 -0.77 19.47 -22.97
N LEU A 67 -0.90 18.18 -23.33
CA LEU A 67 -2.00 17.65 -24.15
C LEU A 67 -2.02 16.12 -24.03
N PRO A 68 -3.07 15.47 -23.49
CA PRO A 68 -3.21 14.03 -23.62
C PRO A 68 -3.37 13.68 -25.10
N GLU A 69 -2.61 12.70 -25.59
CA GLU A 69 -2.88 12.12 -26.90
C GLU A 69 -4.32 11.56 -26.89
N ASP A 70 -5.08 11.83 -27.96
CA ASP A 70 -6.45 11.34 -28.06
C ASP A 70 -6.44 9.82 -28.31
N ARG A 71 -6.51 9.05 -27.22
CA ARG A 71 -6.54 7.58 -27.23
C ARG A 71 -7.94 7.01 -26.99
N ARG A 72 -9.00 7.79 -27.30
CA ARG A 72 -10.40 7.37 -27.07
C ARG A 72 -10.80 6.13 -27.87
N GLU A 73 -10.32 6.00 -29.11
CA GLU A 73 -10.61 4.83 -29.95
C GLU A 73 -10.00 3.55 -29.34
N GLU A 74 -8.76 3.63 -28.86
CA GLU A 74 -8.10 2.52 -28.17
C GLU A 74 -8.81 2.18 -26.86
N PHE A 75 -9.21 3.19 -26.09
CA PHE A 75 -10.00 2.99 -24.88
C PHE A 75 -11.34 2.30 -25.17
N ALA A 76 -12.00 2.60 -26.28
CA ALA A 76 -13.22 1.91 -26.69
C ALA A 76 -12.94 0.46 -27.12
N GLN A 77 -11.86 0.23 -27.87
CA GLN A 77 -11.55 -1.07 -28.47
C GLN A 77 -10.95 -2.08 -27.49
N TYR A 78 -10.10 -1.65 -26.56
CA TYR A 78 -9.33 -2.57 -25.74
C TYR A 78 -10.22 -3.26 -24.68
N PRO A 79 -9.96 -4.54 -24.38
CA PRO A 79 -10.78 -5.30 -23.44
C PRO A 79 -10.50 -4.88 -21.99
N TYR A 80 -11.56 -4.97 -21.17
CA TYR A 80 -11.41 -4.91 -19.72
C TYR A 80 -10.72 -6.17 -19.20
N ILE A 81 -9.83 -6.01 -18.23
CA ILE A 81 -9.25 -7.12 -17.48
C ILE A 81 -9.58 -6.97 -16.00
N SER A 82 -9.97 -8.08 -15.38
CA SER A 82 -10.30 -8.13 -13.95
C SER A 82 -9.08 -8.41 -13.08
N LEU A 83 -9.18 -8.07 -11.80
CA LEU A 83 -8.13 -8.39 -10.82
C LEU A 83 -7.84 -9.90 -10.71
N GLN A 84 -8.86 -10.75 -10.84
CA GLN A 84 -8.70 -12.21 -10.77
C GLN A 84 -7.92 -12.77 -11.97
N GLU A 85 -8.03 -12.15 -13.13
CA GLU A 85 -7.23 -12.48 -14.30
C GLU A 85 -5.79 -11.96 -14.17
N LEU A 86 -5.62 -10.74 -13.64
CA LEU A 86 -4.31 -10.13 -13.41
C LEU A 86 -3.44 -10.98 -12.48
N LYS A 87 -3.99 -11.46 -11.36
CA LYS A 87 -3.30 -12.35 -10.40
C LYS A 87 -2.69 -13.60 -11.03
N LYS A 88 -3.29 -14.12 -12.10
CA LYS A 88 -2.84 -15.34 -12.79
C LYS A 88 -1.76 -15.07 -13.83
N ARG A 89 -1.53 -13.81 -14.19
CA ARG A 89 -0.54 -13.44 -15.21
C ARG A 89 0.86 -13.40 -14.62
N THR A 90 1.79 -13.93 -15.39
CA THR A 90 3.23 -13.87 -15.09
C THR A 90 3.91 -12.67 -15.74
N GLU A 91 3.31 -12.13 -16.80
CA GLU A 91 3.80 -10.98 -17.55
C GLU A 91 2.86 -9.79 -17.41
N ARG A 92 3.45 -8.59 -17.45
CA ARG A 92 2.69 -7.33 -17.33
C ARG A 92 1.74 -7.18 -18.52
N PRO A 93 0.47 -6.83 -18.27
CA PRO A 93 -0.53 -6.71 -19.32
C PRO A 93 -0.20 -5.57 -20.29
N ARG A 94 -0.62 -5.73 -21.55
CA ARG A 94 -0.58 -4.71 -22.61
C ARG A 94 -1.86 -4.77 -23.43
N LYS A 95 -2.22 -3.66 -24.08
CA LYS A 95 -3.45 -3.53 -24.87
C LYS A 95 -4.71 -3.91 -24.09
N VAL A 96 -4.83 -3.43 -22.87
CA VAL A 96 -5.98 -3.67 -21.98
C VAL A 96 -6.39 -2.38 -21.29
N LYS A 97 -7.59 -2.38 -20.72
CA LYS A 97 -8.02 -1.37 -19.77
C LYS A 97 -8.51 -2.00 -18.47
N MET A 98 -8.39 -1.29 -17.36
CA MET A 98 -8.80 -1.76 -16.03
C MET A 98 -9.15 -0.57 -15.13
N LEU A 99 -9.71 -0.85 -13.96
CA LEU A 99 -9.94 0.17 -12.94
C LEU A 99 -8.62 0.62 -12.32
N LEU A 100 -8.55 1.88 -11.88
CA LEU A 100 -7.34 2.37 -11.21
C LEU A 100 -6.99 1.54 -9.98
N ARG A 101 -7.99 1.12 -9.18
CA ARG A 101 -7.75 0.24 -8.04
C ARG A 101 -7.11 -1.10 -8.43
N ASP A 102 -7.53 -1.68 -9.56
CA ASP A 102 -7.07 -3.00 -10.00
C ASP A 102 -5.64 -2.90 -10.54
N PHE A 103 -5.31 -1.77 -11.18
CA PHE A 103 -3.95 -1.43 -11.58
C PHE A 103 -3.01 -1.28 -10.37
N ILE A 104 -3.46 -0.61 -9.30
CA ILE A 104 -2.69 -0.44 -8.06
C ILE A 104 -2.51 -1.80 -7.36
N ASP A 105 -3.58 -2.59 -7.23
CA ASP A 105 -3.54 -3.92 -6.62
C ASP A 105 -2.59 -4.85 -7.39
N ASP A 106 -2.64 -4.86 -8.72
CA ASP A 106 -1.70 -5.60 -9.57
C ASP A 106 -0.25 -5.10 -9.42
N SER A 107 -0.06 -3.79 -9.29
CA SER A 107 1.27 -3.19 -9.09
C SER A 107 1.91 -3.62 -7.77
N LEU A 108 1.11 -3.76 -6.71
CA LEU A 108 1.58 -4.08 -5.37
C LEU A 108 1.65 -5.60 -5.11
N TYR A 109 0.61 -6.34 -5.49
CA TYR A 109 0.35 -7.69 -4.98
C TYR A 109 0.37 -8.80 -6.05
N ASN A 110 0.64 -8.49 -7.32
CA ASN A 110 0.76 -9.55 -8.32
C ASN A 110 1.86 -10.57 -7.93
N PRO A 111 1.57 -11.88 -7.84
CA PRO A 111 2.55 -12.87 -7.38
C PRO A 111 3.84 -12.95 -8.20
N SER A 112 3.80 -12.56 -9.48
CA SER A 112 4.92 -12.73 -10.41
C SER A 112 5.77 -11.48 -10.56
N TYR A 113 5.18 -10.29 -10.43
CA TYR A 113 5.89 -9.03 -10.64
C TYR A 113 5.46 -7.89 -9.74
N GLY A 114 4.53 -8.11 -8.81
CA GLY A 114 4.09 -7.11 -7.85
C GLY A 114 5.22 -6.70 -6.92
N TYR A 115 5.08 -5.49 -6.37
CA TYR A 115 6.09 -4.86 -5.55
C TYR A 115 6.47 -5.73 -4.33
N PHE A 116 5.47 -6.19 -3.56
CA PHE A 116 5.71 -7.02 -2.38
C PHE A 116 6.19 -8.44 -2.70
N SER A 117 5.96 -8.92 -3.93
CA SER A 117 6.45 -10.24 -4.34
C SER A 117 7.92 -10.23 -4.73
N LYS A 118 8.45 -9.11 -5.25
CA LYS A 118 9.84 -9.01 -5.71
C LYS A 118 10.78 -8.31 -4.75
N GLU A 119 10.28 -7.28 -4.07
CA GLU A 119 11.14 -6.29 -3.42
C GLU A 119 10.94 -6.22 -1.88
N ALA A 120 10.21 -7.17 -1.28
CA ALA A 120 9.91 -7.17 0.15
C ALA A 120 11.13 -7.57 1.02
N VAL A 121 12.12 -6.69 1.12
CA VAL A 121 13.16 -6.77 2.16
C VAL A 121 12.75 -5.89 3.32
N ILE A 122 12.45 -6.51 4.46
CA ILE A 122 12.12 -5.82 5.71
C ILE A 122 13.41 -5.64 6.51
N PHE A 123 13.74 -4.39 6.80
CA PHE A 123 14.85 -3.99 7.65
C PHE A 123 14.65 -4.55 9.06
N SER A 124 15.71 -5.15 9.59
CA SER A 124 15.77 -5.65 10.96
C SER A 124 17.03 -5.07 11.57
N PRO A 125 16.94 -4.16 12.57
CA PRO A 125 18.08 -3.38 13.08
C PRO A 125 19.09 -4.20 13.91
N GLY A 126 19.06 -5.53 13.85
CA GLY A 126 19.80 -6.38 14.79
C GLY A 126 19.24 -6.24 16.20
N GLU A 127 20.10 -6.25 17.22
CA GLU A 127 19.67 -6.17 18.63
C GLU A 127 18.75 -4.98 18.94
N PRO A 128 17.82 -5.10 19.89
CA PRO A 128 17.02 -3.97 20.39
C PRO A 128 17.88 -2.73 20.71
N PHE A 129 17.34 -1.55 20.48
CA PHE A 129 18.01 -0.31 20.85
C PHE A 129 17.97 -0.12 22.37
N ASP A 130 19.10 0.24 22.97
CA ASP A 130 19.17 0.71 24.36
C ASP A 130 18.89 2.21 24.40
N PHE A 131 17.60 2.57 24.45
CA PHE A 131 17.17 3.97 24.43
C PHE A 131 17.67 4.74 25.66
N ASN A 132 17.72 4.11 26.84
CA ASN A 132 18.14 4.75 28.07
C ASN A 132 19.63 5.09 28.08
N ALA A 133 20.46 4.37 27.31
CA ALA A 133 21.86 4.72 27.11
C ALA A 133 22.07 5.90 26.13
N MET A 134 21.10 6.19 25.26
CA MET A 134 21.20 7.26 24.27
C MET A 134 21.02 8.63 24.93
N ARG A 135 21.82 9.60 24.49
CA ARG A 135 21.80 10.98 24.97
C ARG A 135 20.48 11.67 24.64
N ASP A 136 20.03 11.55 23.41
CA ASP A 136 18.89 12.28 22.83
C ASP A 136 18.33 11.56 21.59
N GLU A 137 17.25 12.08 21.02
CA GLU A 137 16.63 11.54 19.81
C GLU A 137 17.53 11.66 18.57
N LEU A 138 18.44 12.65 18.53
CA LEU A 138 19.40 12.80 17.43
C LEU A 138 20.39 11.63 17.39
N GLN A 139 20.87 11.16 18.54
CA GLN A 139 21.71 9.98 18.63
C GLN A 139 20.97 8.74 18.16
N PHE A 140 19.69 8.59 18.50
CA PHE A 140 18.85 7.50 17.99
C PHE A 140 18.77 7.52 16.45
N GLN A 141 18.51 8.69 15.84
CA GLN A 141 18.46 8.81 14.38
C GLN A 141 19.81 8.50 13.71
N ALA A 142 20.93 8.90 14.33
CA ALA A 142 22.27 8.59 13.82
C ALA A 142 22.57 7.08 13.86
N GLU A 143 22.28 6.42 14.99
CA GLU A 143 22.45 4.97 15.16
C GLU A 143 21.54 4.20 14.19
N LEU A 144 20.29 4.62 14.03
CA LEU A 144 19.36 4.03 13.06
C LEU A 144 19.92 4.13 11.64
N GLY A 145 20.42 5.31 11.23
CA GLY A 145 21.06 5.51 9.93
C GLY A 145 22.30 4.65 9.71
N GLN A 146 23.10 4.46 10.76
CA GLN A 146 24.26 3.56 10.71
C GLN A 146 23.82 2.10 10.50
N ARG A 147 22.88 1.60 11.30
CA ARG A 147 22.38 0.22 11.16
C ARG A 147 21.73 -0.05 9.82
N TYR A 148 21.08 0.97 9.24
CA TYR A 148 20.60 0.92 7.86
C TYR A 148 21.72 0.65 6.85
N THR A 149 22.81 1.39 6.98
CA THR A 149 23.98 1.26 6.11
C THR A 149 24.62 -0.12 6.27
N ASP A 150 24.85 -0.53 7.52
CA ASP A 150 25.47 -1.82 7.84
C ASP A 150 24.62 -3.00 7.31
N PHE A 151 23.29 -2.91 7.46
CA PHE A 151 22.38 -3.94 6.97
C PHE A 151 22.40 -4.03 5.43
N GLU A 152 22.43 -2.89 4.73
CA GLU A 152 22.53 -2.90 3.27
C GLU A 152 23.89 -3.40 2.79
N ASP A 153 24.99 -3.04 3.47
CA ASP A 153 26.34 -3.51 3.14
C ASP A 153 26.43 -5.03 3.27
N LEU A 154 25.89 -5.60 4.35
CA LEU A 154 25.82 -7.06 4.53
C LEU A 154 24.99 -7.76 3.44
N LEU A 155 23.91 -7.12 2.98
CA LEU A 155 23.11 -7.67 1.87
C LEU A 155 23.86 -7.56 0.54
N ASP A 156 24.58 -6.47 0.29
CA ASP A 156 25.39 -6.30 -0.91
C ASP A 156 26.56 -7.29 -0.96
N GLU A 157 27.18 -7.59 0.17
CA GLU A 157 28.20 -8.63 0.28
C GLU A 157 27.65 -10.03 -0.01
N LYS A 158 26.43 -10.35 0.46
CA LYS A 158 25.84 -11.68 0.36
C LYS A 158 25.14 -11.95 -0.98
N GLU A 159 24.39 -10.97 -1.47
CA GLU A 159 23.48 -11.11 -2.62
C GLU A 159 23.93 -10.31 -3.84
N GLY A 160 24.96 -9.48 -3.69
CA GLY A 160 25.45 -8.54 -4.69
C GLY A 160 24.74 -7.19 -4.62
N GLU A 161 25.40 -6.17 -5.18
CA GLU A 161 24.84 -4.82 -5.25
C GLU A 161 23.54 -4.79 -6.06
N SER A 162 22.47 -4.31 -5.43
CA SER A 162 21.19 -4.09 -6.09
C SER A 162 20.80 -2.62 -5.99
N PRO A 163 20.89 -1.84 -7.09
CA PRO A 163 20.57 -0.43 -7.07
C PRO A 163 19.08 -0.15 -6.86
N THR A 164 18.21 -1.15 -7.06
CA THR A 164 16.76 -1.02 -6.91
C THR A 164 16.22 -1.75 -5.67
N ARG A 165 17.10 -2.22 -4.77
CA ARG A 165 16.65 -2.90 -3.54
C ARG A 165 15.74 -1.96 -2.76
N GLN A 166 14.53 -2.42 -2.49
CA GLN A 166 13.61 -1.72 -1.61
C GLN A 166 13.86 -2.16 -0.16
N LEU A 167 13.64 -1.26 0.79
CA LEU A 167 13.90 -1.53 2.20
C LEU A 167 12.89 -0.81 3.08
N TRP A 168 12.28 -1.59 3.96
CA TRP A 168 11.13 -1.22 4.75
C TRP A 168 11.43 -1.26 6.24
N HIS A 169 10.93 -0.31 7.02
CA HIS A 169 10.88 -0.46 8.48
C HIS A 169 9.46 -0.25 9.00
N THR A 170 9.21 -0.83 10.16
CA THR A 170 7.95 -0.76 10.89
C THR A 170 8.25 -0.43 12.35
N PRO A 171 7.30 0.13 13.12
CA PRO A 171 7.44 0.36 14.55
C PRO A 171 7.77 -0.93 15.29
N THR A 172 7.20 -2.06 14.84
CA THR A 172 7.49 -3.38 15.37
C THR A 172 8.98 -3.72 15.29
N GLU A 173 9.66 -3.44 14.17
CA GLU A 173 11.09 -3.72 14.03
C GLU A 173 11.96 -2.69 14.76
N LEU A 174 11.56 -1.41 14.76
CA LEU A 174 12.34 -0.33 15.37
C LEU A 174 12.26 -0.32 16.90
N PHE A 175 11.10 -0.66 17.47
CA PHE A 175 10.81 -0.50 18.90
C PHE A 175 10.58 -1.83 19.62
N ARG A 176 11.09 -2.93 19.06
CA ARG A 176 11.09 -4.23 19.74
C ARG A 176 11.95 -4.20 21.02
N PRO A 177 11.56 -4.90 22.09
CA PRO A 177 10.27 -5.60 22.25
C PRO A 177 9.11 -4.68 22.66
N TYR A 178 9.41 -3.45 23.09
CA TYR A 178 8.50 -2.52 23.77
C TYR A 178 7.17 -2.26 23.04
N TYR A 179 7.20 -2.11 21.72
CA TYR A 179 5.98 -1.93 20.91
C TYR A 179 5.07 -3.17 20.95
N GLY A 180 5.65 -4.36 20.80
CA GLY A 180 4.91 -5.62 20.85
C GLY A 180 4.38 -5.92 22.26
N GLU A 181 5.14 -5.59 23.29
CA GLU A 181 4.69 -5.70 24.68
C GLU A 181 3.50 -4.79 24.99
N ALA A 182 3.51 -3.55 24.47
CA ALA A 182 2.38 -2.63 24.65
C ALA A 182 1.08 -3.20 24.06
N ILE A 183 1.17 -3.76 22.86
CA ILE A 183 0.06 -4.45 22.22
C ILE A 183 -0.37 -5.66 23.05
N ALA A 184 0.58 -6.47 23.54
CA ALA A 184 0.28 -7.62 24.37
C ALA A 184 -0.44 -7.23 25.68
N ARG A 185 -0.01 -6.15 26.34
CA ARG A 185 -0.69 -5.60 27.54
C ARG A 185 -2.13 -5.21 27.24
N TYR A 186 -2.38 -4.54 26.11
CA TYR A 186 -3.74 -4.24 25.66
C TYR A 186 -4.58 -5.51 25.46
N LEU A 187 -4.05 -6.50 24.73
CA LEU A 187 -4.77 -7.73 24.41
C LEU A 187 -5.12 -8.53 25.66
N VAL A 188 -4.15 -8.78 26.54
CA VAL A 188 -4.34 -9.55 27.77
C VAL A 188 -5.33 -8.86 28.72
N SER A 189 -5.22 -7.54 28.89
CA SER A 189 -6.11 -6.79 29.78
C SER A 189 -7.55 -6.86 29.31
N ASN A 190 -7.80 -6.63 28.01
CA ASN A 190 -9.14 -6.69 27.46
C ASN A 190 -9.70 -8.13 27.42
N TYR A 191 -8.86 -9.12 27.13
CA TYR A 191 -9.23 -10.54 27.20
C TYR A 191 -9.70 -10.93 28.60
N ARG A 192 -8.92 -10.54 29.63
CA ARG A 192 -9.25 -10.80 31.04
C ARG A 192 -10.57 -10.17 31.48
N LEU A 193 -10.86 -8.96 30.99
CA LEU A 193 -12.08 -8.25 31.36
C LEU A 193 -13.35 -8.82 30.74
N THR A 194 -13.26 -9.53 29.61
CA THR A 194 -14.46 -9.82 28.81
C THR A 194 -14.73 -11.29 28.54
N THR A 195 -13.72 -12.10 28.26
CA THR A 195 -13.92 -13.47 27.74
C THR A 195 -13.21 -14.53 28.56
N TYR A 196 -12.17 -14.15 29.30
CA TYR A 196 -11.52 -15.06 30.23
C TYR A 196 -12.48 -15.47 31.39
N PRO A 197 -12.49 -16.73 31.84
CA PRO A 197 -11.76 -17.90 31.33
C PRO A 197 -12.61 -18.78 30.39
N TYR A 198 -13.69 -18.25 29.79
CA TYR A 198 -14.65 -19.04 29.02
C TYR A 198 -14.09 -19.40 27.64
N ASP A 199 -13.68 -18.40 26.86
CA ASP A 199 -13.09 -18.60 25.52
C ASP A 199 -11.58 -18.50 25.55
N ASP A 200 -10.89 -19.20 24.65
CA ASP A 200 -9.45 -19.09 24.45
C ASP A 200 -9.06 -17.71 23.85
N LEU A 201 -7.83 -17.25 24.09
CA LEU A 201 -7.33 -16.00 23.50
C LEU A 201 -6.92 -16.27 22.04
N LEU A 202 -7.85 -16.01 21.11
CA LEU A 202 -7.60 -16.12 19.67
C LEU A 202 -7.11 -14.78 19.12
N ILE A 203 -5.94 -14.79 18.50
CA ILE A 203 -5.34 -13.63 17.83
C ILE A 203 -5.16 -13.97 16.36
N PHE A 204 -5.64 -13.10 15.48
CA PHE A 204 -5.39 -13.15 14.04
C PHE A 204 -4.56 -11.92 13.68
N GLU A 205 -3.44 -12.09 12.98
CA GLU A 205 -2.61 -10.99 12.48
C GLU A 205 -2.54 -11.07 10.97
N MET A 206 -3.04 -10.04 10.30
CA MET A 206 -2.93 -9.90 8.85
C MET A 206 -1.63 -9.15 8.52
N GLY A 207 -0.82 -9.71 7.63
CA GLY A 207 0.41 -9.04 7.16
C GLY A 207 1.49 -8.92 8.22
N ALA A 208 1.83 -10.02 8.91
CA ALA A 208 2.76 -10.01 10.06
C ALA A 208 4.23 -9.68 9.72
N GLY A 209 4.56 -9.33 8.47
CA GLY A 209 5.92 -9.03 8.03
C GLY A 209 6.88 -10.18 8.33
N ARG A 210 7.85 -9.95 9.22
CA ARG A 210 8.83 -10.96 9.67
C ARG A 210 8.34 -11.86 10.81
N GLY A 211 7.12 -11.64 11.33
CA GLY A 211 6.58 -12.32 12.50
C GLY A 211 7.11 -11.80 13.84
N THR A 212 7.79 -10.65 13.85
CA THR A 212 8.39 -10.07 15.06
C THR A 212 7.34 -9.68 16.08
N LEU A 213 6.20 -9.10 15.65
CA LEU A 213 5.11 -8.71 16.55
C LEU A 213 4.53 -9.95 17.27
N MET A 214 4.22 -11.00 16.51
CA MET A 214 3.77 -12.29 17.03
C MET A 214 4.71 -12.83 18.12
N LEU A 215 6.03 -12.86 17.87
CA LEU A 215 6.99 -13.34 18.86
C LEU A 215 7.00 -12.46 20.12
N ASN A 216 7.05 -11.15 19.96
CA ASN A 216 7.07 -10.21 21.09
C ASN A 216 5.82 -10.35 21.96
N ILE A 217 4.64 -10.50 21.34
CA ILE A 217 3.38 -10.73 22.06
C ILE A 217 3.44 -12.06 22.82
N LEU A 218 3.82 -13.15 22.17
CA LEU A 218 3.82 -14.47 22.79
C LEU A 218 4.86 -14.59 23.91
N ASP A 219 6.04 -14.00 23.72
CA ASP A 219 7.08 -13.91 24.75
C ASP A 219 6.58 -13.14 25.98
N TYR A 220 5.96 -11.98 25.76
CA TYR A 220 5.40 -11.18 26.84
C TYR A 220 4.33 -11.94 27.61
N ILE A 221 3.34 -12.53 26.92
CA ILE A 221 2.24 -13.26 27.58
C ILE A 221 2.80 -14.47 28.33
N ARG A 222 3.77 -15.20 27.77
CA ARG A 222 4.41 -16.34 28.44
C ARG A 222 5.07 -15.93 29.75
N ALA A 223 5.77 -14.79 29.78
CA ALA A 223 6.45 -14.30 30.97
C ALA A 223 5.50 -13.69 32.01
N ALA A 224 4.56 -12.85 31.56
CA ALA A 224 3.68 -12.09 32.43
C ALA A 224 2.47 -12.88 32.93
N ASP A 225 1.93 -13.79 32.12
CA ASP A 225 0.69 -14.51 32.42
C ASP A 225 0.65 -15.93 31.80
N PRO A 226 1.32 -16.91 32.42
CA PRO A 226 1.38 -18.28 31.93
C PRO A 226 0.01 -18.97 31.76
N GLN A 227 -1.00 -18.57 32.55
CA GLN A 227 -2.34 -19.13 32.46
C GLN A 227 -3.07 -18.65 31.21
N VAL A 228 -2.94 -17.37 30.88
CA VAL A 228 -3.44 -16.83 29.61
C VAL A 228 -2.66 -17.42 28.45
N TYR A 229 -1.32 -17.49 28.54
CA TYR A 229 -0.46 -18.08 27.51
C TYR A 229 -0.86 -19.52 27.15
N ALA A 230 -1.21 -20.33 28.15
CA ALA A 230 -1.66 -21.70 27.92
C ALA A 230 -2.89 -21.78 26.99
N ARG A 231 -3.75 -20.76 27.03
CA ARG A 231 -4.98 -20.62 26.24
C ARG A 231 -4.85 -19.68 25.04
N THR A 232 -3.65 -19.25 24.68
CA THR A 232 -3.44 -18.37 23.52
C THR A 232 -3.29 -19.19 22.24
N LYS A 233 -3.92 -18.73 21.16
CA LYS A 233 -3.67 -19.21 19.79
C LYS A 233 -3.45 -18.02 18.87
N PHE A 234 -2.38 -18.05 18.11
CA PHE A 234 -1.96 -16.96 17.24
C PHE A 234 -1.99 -17.42 15.78
N ASN A 235 -2.70 -16.70 14.93
CA ASN A 235 -2.93 -17.08 13.54
C ASN A 235 -2.41 -15.96 12.64
N ILE A 236 -1.38 -16.22 11.86
CA ILE A 236 -0.87 -15.27 10.87
C ILE A 236 -1.58 -15.52 9.53
N ILE A 237 -2.11 -14.46 8.92
CA ILE A 237 -2.68 -14.48 7.58
C ILE A 237 -1.71 -13.73 6.66
N GLU A 238 -1.01 -14.50 5.82
CA GLU A 238 0.06 -13.99 4.97
C GLU A 238 -0.20 -14.36 3.51
N ILE A 239 -0.19 -13.39 2.60
CA ILE A 239 -0.40 -13.66 1.18
C ILE A 239 0.88 -14.18 0.49
N SER A 240 2.05 -13.75 0.96
CA SER A 240 3.34 -14.09 0.37
C SER A 240 3.90 -15.40 0.91
N SER A 241 4.13 -16.36 0.01
CA SER A 241 4.75 -17.64 0.38
C SER A 241 6.19 -17.48 0.88
N SER A 242 6.92 -16.47 0.40
CA SER A 242 8.30 -16.19 0.85
C SER A 242 8.33 -15.65 2.28
N LEU A 243 7.41 -14.74 2.62
CA LEU A 243 7.25 -14.21 3.98
C LEU A 243 6.71 -15.28 4.93
N ALA A 244 5.72 -16.08 4.50
CA ALA A 244 5.22 -17.19 5.31
C ALA A 244 6.32 -18.21 5.64
N ALA A 245 7.21 -18.52 4.68
CA ALA A 245 8.37 -19.37 4.92
C ALA A 245 9.40 -18.70 5.85
N MET A 246 9.60 -17.38 5.74
CA MET A 246 10.46 -16.61 6.63
C MET A 246 9.94 -16.61 8.07
N GLN A 247 8.65 -16.35 8.26
CA GLN A 247 7.97 -16.36 9.56
C GLN A 247 8.08 -17.74 10.23
N ASN A 248 7.88 -18.82 9.48
CA ASN A 248 8.10 -20.19 9.99
C ASN A 248 9.56 -20.42 10.43
N ARG A 249 10.55 -19.98 9.64
CA ARG A 249 11.96 -20.09 10.02
C ARG A 249 12.28 -19.26 11.27
N HIS A 250 11.70 -18.07 11.38
CA HIS A 250 11.90 -17.18 12.52
C HIS A 250 11.30 -17.76 13.79
N LEU A 251 10.09 -18.32 13.72
CA LEU A 251 9.44 -19.05 14.80
C LEU A 251 10.30 -20.22 15.30
N LEU A 252 10.98 -20.92 14.39
CA LEU A 252 11.79 -22.11 14.72
C LEU A 252 13.27 -21.81 15.01
N SER A 253 13.70 -20.54 15.05
CA SER A 253 15.12 -20.17 15.06
C SER A 253 15.81 -20.39 16.42
N THR A 254 15.12 -20.14 17.54
CA THR A 254 15.68 -20.22 18.90
C THR A 254 14.96 -21.28 19.73
N ALA A 255 15.48 -21.63 20.91
CA ALA A 255 14.77 -22.55 21.81
C ALA A 255 13.50 -21.89 22.37
N GLU A 256 13.60 -20.60 22.70
CA GLU A 256 12.55 -19.76 23.24
C GLU A 256 11.40 -19.64 22.25
N SER A 257 11.69 -19.29 20.99
CA SER A 257 10.69 -19.12 19.94
C SER A 257 10.06 -20.45 19.51
N ARG A 258 10.84 -21.54 19.50
CA ARG A 258 10.31 -22.90 19.24
C ARG A 258 9.27 -23.33 20.27
N GLY A 259 9.34 -22.78 21.49
CA GLY A 259 8.33 -22.99 22.53
C GLY A 259 6.94 -22.43 22.20
N HIS A 260 6.80 -21.66 21.11
CA HIS A 260 5.53 -21.13 20.61
C HIS A 260 4.94 -21.97 19.47
N ALA A 261 5.63 -22.99 18.96
CA ALA A 261 5.23 -23.70 17.75
C ALA A 261 3.84 -24.36 17.83
N ASP A 262 3.39 -24.80 19.01
CA ASP A 262 2.05 -25.36 19.24
C ASP A 262 0.95 -24.30 19.38
N LYS A 263 1.33 -23.02 19.45
CA LYS A 263 0.43 -21.86 19.61
C LYS A 263 0.19 -21.14 18.28
N VAL A 264 1.07 -21.28 17.30
CA VAL A 264 1.08 -20.48 16.08
C VAL A 264 0.62 -21.29 14.86
N GLU A 265 -0.32 -20.74 14.09
CA GLU A 265 -0.72 -21.21 12.76
C GLU A 265 -0.40 -20.14 11.72
N ILE A 266 0.37 -20.47 10.67
CA ILE A 266 0.68 -19.54 9.57
C ILE A 266 -0.13 -19.97 8.35
N ILE A 267 -1.11 -19.15 7.99
CA ILE A 267 -2.07 -19.41 6.93
C ILE A 267 -1.64 -18.60 5.70
N ASN A 268 -1.01 -19.28 4.74
CA ASN A 268 -0.57 -18.63 3.50
C ASN A 268 -1.75 -18.45 2.52
N LYS A 269 -2.57 -17.40 2.75
CA LYS A 269 -3.77 -17.08 1.97
C LYS A 269 -4.03 -15.57 2.00
N SER A 270 -4.61 -15.02 0.93
CA SER A 270 -5.14 -13.66 0.95
C SER A 270 -6.37 -13.57 1.87
N ILE A 271 -6.44 -12.53 2.70
CA ILE A 271 -7.64 -12.26 3.51
C ILE A 271 -8.91 -12.08 2.67
N PHE A 272 -8.77 -11.59 1.44
CA PHE A 272 -9.90 -11.41 0.52
C PHE A 272 -10.40 -12.71 -0.11
N GLU A 273 -9.67 -13.81 0.08
CA GLU A 273 -10.01 -15.18 -0.34
C GLU A 273 -10.34 -16.06 0.88
N TRP A 274 -10.54 -15.43 2.04
CA TRP A 274 -10.92 -16.11 3.26
C TRP A 274 -12.33 -16.69 3.16
N ASP A 275 -12.47 -17.94 3.56
CA ASP A 275 -13.67 -18.76 3.39
C ASP A 275 -14.09 -19.50 4.67
N ARG A 276 -13.35 -19.34 5.77
CA ARG A 276 -13.61 -20.00 7.04
C ARG A 276 -14.39 -19.10 7.99
N TYR A 277 -15.56 -19.56 8.43
CA TYR A 277 -16.32 -18.85 9.47
C TYR A 277 -15.71 -19.11 10.86
N VAL A 278 -15.44 -18.05 11.61
CA VAL A 278 -14.86 -18.05 12.96
C VAL A 278 -15.84 -17.35 13.91
N PRO A 279 -16.73 -18.10 14.58
CA PRO A 279 -17.74 -17.52 15.48
C PRO A 279 -17.17 -17.07 16.83
N SER A 280 -16.03 -17.64 17.24
CA SER A 280 -15.43 -17.38 18.55
C SER A 280 -14.91 -15.94 18.67
N PRO A 281 -15.01 -15.30 19.85
CA PRO A 281 -14.37 -14.01 20.09
C PRO A 281 -12.88 -14.07 19.76
N CYS A 282 -12.41 -13.11 18.96
CA CYS A 282 -11.00 -13.03 18.59
C CYS A 282 -10.53 -11.58 18.51
N PHE A 283 -9.24 -11.36 18.72
CA PHE A 283 -8.59 -10.12 18.33
C PHE A 283 -8.09 -10.24 16.91
N PHE A 284 -8.36 -9.21 16.10
CA PHE A 284 -7.89 -9.11 14.73
C PHE A 284 -6.93 -7.93 14.64
N LEU A 285 -5.67 -8.21 14.33
CA LEU A 285 -4.58 -7.25 14.22
C LEU A 285 -4.34 -6.92 12.75
N ALA A 286 -4.28 -5.63 12.44
CA ALA A 286 -3.91 -5.11 11.13
C ALA A 286 -3.00 -3.89 11.34
N MET A 287 -1.70 -4.13 11.46
CA MET A 287 -0.72 -3.10 11.81
C MET A 287 0.05 -2.70 10.55
N GLU A 288 -0.12 -1.47 10.09
CA GLU A 288 0.49 -0.92 8.86
C GLU A 288 0.14 -1.76 7.62
N VAL A 289 -1.16 -1.85 7.35
CA VAL A 289 -1.69 -2.64 6.22
C VAL A 289 -2.69 -1.86 5.40
N PHE A 290 -3.41 -0.90 6.00
CA PHE A 290 -4.45 -0.14 5.31
C PHE A 290 -3.85 0.86 4.31
N ASP A 291 -2.68 1.41 4.62
CA ASP A 291 -1.95 2.28 3.70
C ASP A 291 -1.64 1.62 2.34
N ASN A 292 -1.40 0.32 2.29
CA ASN A 292 -1.13 -0.38 1.03
C ASN A 292 -2.37 -0.95 0.33
N PHE A 293 -3.57 -0.81 0.92
CA PHE A 293 -4.80 -1.21 0.25
C PHE A 293 -5.10 -0.33 -0.97
N SER A 294 -5.50 -0.97 -2.07
CA SER A 294 -5.78 -0.26 -3.33
C SER A 294 -7.01 0.66 -3.20
N HIS A 295 -6.91 1.85 -3.80
CA HIS A 295 -7.95 2.86 -3.81
C HIS A 295 -8.46 3.11 -5.24
N ASP A 296 -9.76 3.38 -5.38
CA ASP A 296 -10.31 3.93 -6.62
C ASP A 296 -10.04 5.43 -6.69
N GLY A 297 -9.64 5.94 -7.86
CA GLY A 297 -9.50 7.37 -8.12
C GLY A 297 -10.79 7.94 -8.68
N ILE A 298 -11.39 8.90 -8.00
CA ILE A 298 -12.60 9.59 -8.42
C ILE A 298 -12.28 11.05 -8.73
N ARG A 299 -12.82 11.56 -9.83
CA ARG A 299 -12.89 13.00 -10.08
C ARG A 299 -14.33 13.42 -10.24
N TYR A 300 -14.60 14.69 -10.05
CA TYR A 300 -15.94 15.23 -10.14
C TYR A 300 -16.00 16.28 -11.23
N ASP A 301 -17.11 16.30 -11.97
CA ASP A 301 -17.48 17.49 -12.72
C ASP A 301 -17.78 18.61 -11.70
N VAL A 302 -17.04 19.71 -11.79
CA VAL A 302 -17.14 20.82 -10.81
C VAL A 302 -18.51 21.52 -10.88
N THR A 303 -19.21 21.40 -12.01
CA THR A 303 -20.51 22.00 -12.26
C THR A 303 -21.65 21.09 -11.79
N THR A 304 -21.64 19.82 -12.19
CA THR A 304 -22.74 18.88 -11.88
C THR A 304 -22.54 18.13 -10.57
N GLU A 305 -21.35 18.16 -9.98
CA GLU A 305 -20.93 17.36 -8.83
C GLU A 305 -20.96 15.84 -9.07
N GLU A 306 -21.16 15.40 -10.32
CA GLU A 306 -21.24 13.99 -10.66
C GLU A 306 -19.85 13.34 -10.56
N PRO A 307 -19.74 12.15 -9.94
CA PRO A 307 -18.49 11.43 -9.85
C PRO A 307 -18.16 10.71 -11.16
N LEU A 308 -16.89 10.72 -11.53
CA LEU A 308 -16.30 9.95 -12.61
C LEU A 308 -15.19 9.07 -12.04
N GLN A 309 -15.22 7.78 -12.38
CA GLN A 309 -14.24 6.81 -11.92
C GLN A 309 -13.05 6.71 -12.87
N GLY A 310 -11.86 6.64 -12.27
CA GLY A 310 -10.58 6.50 -12.92
C GLY A 310 -10.33 5.08 -13.45
N HIS A 311 -9.93 5.03 -14.71
CA HIS A 311 -9.60 3.83 -15.46
C HIS A 311 -8.21 3.99 -16.06
N VAL A 312 -7.45 2.90 -16.10
CA VAL A 312 -6.10 2.86 -16.68
C VAL A 312 -6.15 2.08 -17.97
N LEU A 313 -5.76 2.73 -19.07
CA LEU A 313 -5.48 2.11 -20.36
C LEU A 313 -3.99 1.82 -20.46
N ILE A 314 -3.64 0.60 -20.84
CA ILE A 314 -2.27 0.22 -21.17
C ILE A 314 -2.20 -0.01 -22.67
N ASP A 315 -1.39 0.78 -23.36
CA ASP A 315 -1.29 0.71 -24.83
C ASP A 315 -0.47 -0.49 -25.33
N GLY A 316 -0.21 -0.53 -26.64
CA GLY A 316 0.61 -1.57 -27.27
C GLY A 316 2.10 -1.53 -26.89
N ASP A 317 2.60 -0.34 -26.58
CA ASP A 317 4.00 -0.09 -26.21
C ASP A 317 4.21 -0.31 -24.70
N GLY A 318 3.13 -0.29 -23.93
CA GLY A 318 3.11 -0.45 -22.47
C GLY A 318 3.03 0.88 -21.72
N ASP A 319 2.64 1.96 -22.39
CA ASP A 319 2.38 3.26 -21.77
C ASP A 319 1.01 3.30 -21.10
N PHE A 320 0.91 4.11 -20.05
CA PHE A 320 -0.27 4.20 -19.19
C PHE A 320 -1.00 5.52 -19.43
N TYR A 321 -2.31 5.42 -19.64
CA TYR A 321 -3.19 6.57 -19.82
C TYR A 321 -4.36 6.48 -18.86
N GLU A 322 -4.70 7.62 -18.25
CA GLU A 322 -5.80 7.74 -17.31
C GLU A 322 -7.06 8.24 -18.03
N PHE A 323 -8.18 7.55 -17.82
CA PHE A 323 -9.49 7.92 -18.32
C PHE A 323 -10.50 8.02 -17.18
N TYR A 324 -11.47 8.92 -17.31
CA TYR A 324 -12.53 9.11 -16.33
C TYR A 324 -13.88 8.84 -16.98
N VAL A 325 -14.67 7.94 -16.39
CA VAL A 325 -15.97 7.48 -16.91
C VAL A 325 -17.05 7.71 -15.85
N HIS A 326 -18.24 8.15 -16.26
CA HIS A 326 -19.36 8.46 -15.34
C HIS A 326 -19.97 7.21 -14.68
N GLU A 327 -19.92 6.08 -15.37
CA GLU A 327 -20.42 4.81 -14.83
C GLU A 327 -19.48 4.31 -13.73
N LEU A 328 -19.95 4.40 -12.48
CA LEU A 328 -19.26 3.84 -11.33
C LEU A 328 -19.48 2.34 -11.27
N ASP A 329 -18.42 1.60 -11.00
CA ASP A 329 -18.53 0.18 -10.71
C ASP A 329 -19.33 -0.06 -9.41
N PRO A 330 -19.90 -1.27 -9.23
CA PRO A 330 -20.73 -1.57 -8.06
C PRO A 330 -20.05 -1.33 -6.70
N LEU A 331 -18.73 -1.50 -6.62
CA LEU A 331 -17.98 -1.33 -5.39
C LEU A 331 -17.82 0.15 -5.04
N ALA A 332 -17.37 0.99 -5.98
CA ALA A 332 -17.28 2.44 -5.77
C ALA A 332 -18.68 3.03 -5.47
N ALA A 333 -19.70 2.62 -6.23
CA ALA A 333 -21.07 3.06 -5.99
C ALA A 333 -21.57 2.69 -4.58
N ARG A 334 -21.22 1.50 -4.08
CA ARG A 334 -21.52 1.09 -2.71
C ARG A 334 -20.78 1.93 -1.68
N PHE A 335 -19.49 2.21 -1.91
CA PHE A 335 -18.70 3.06 -1.01
C PHE A 335 -19.35 4.43 -0.82
N PHE A 336 -19.81 5.08 -1.90
CA PHE A 336 -20.53 6.35 -1.80
C PHE A 336 -21.79 6.25 -0.94
N ARG A 337 -22.61 5.21 -1.12
CA ARG A 337 -23.84 5.00 -0.32
C ARG A 337 -23.52 4.79 1.15
N VAL A 338 -22.57 3.92 1.46
CA VAL A 338 -22.20 3.57 2.84
C VAL A 338 -21.58 4.78 3.54
N ARG A 339 -20.61 5.46 2.91
CA ARG A 339 -20.01 6.67 3.45
C ARG A 339 -21.05 7.74 3.73
N HIS A 340 -21.94 8.01 2.77
CA HIS A 340 -22.95 9.04 2.93
C HIS A 340 -23.90 8.72 4.11
N ALA A 341 -24.38 7.48 4.20
CA ALA A 341 -25.22 7.04 5.30
C ALA A 341 -24.49 7.10 6.66
N ALA A 342 -23.22 6.66 6.72
CA ALA A 342 -22.44 6.60 7.95
C ALA A 342 -22.06 7.98 8.51
N THR A 343 -21.93 8.98 7.64
CA THR A 343 -21.47 10.34 8.00
C THR A 343 -22.56 11.39 7.96
N GLY A 344 -23.80 11.01 7.60
CA GLY A 344 -24.90 11.96 7.36
C GLY A 344 -24.61 12.95 6.23
N GLY A 345 -23.76 12.58 5.27
CA GLY A 345 -23.34 13.45 4.17
C GLY A 345 -22.22 14.44 4.50
N ASN A 346 -21.64 14.39 5.71
CA ASN A 346 -20.55 15.26 6.12
C ASN A 346 -19.19 14.58 5.96
N TYR A 347 -18.51 14.85 4.85
CA TYR A 347 -17.17 14.36 4.57
C TYR A 347 -16.41 15.37 3.67
N PRO A 348 -15.07 15.36 3.71
CA PRO A 348 -14.26 16.19 2.84
C PRO A 348 -14.56 15.94 1.36
N LYS A 349 -14.57 17.01 0.56
CA LYS A 349 -14.77 16.96 -0.89
C LYS A 349 -13.57 17.63 -1.58
N PRO A 350 -13.10 17.15 -2.74
CA PRO A 350 -11.96 17.73 -3.46
C PRO A 350 -12.30 19.02 -4.22
N TYR A 351 -13.44 19.64 -3.93
CA TYR A 351 -13.95 20.86 -4.54
C TYR A 351 -14.70 21.73 -3.52
N PRO A 352 -14.81 23.06 -3.75
CA PRO A 352 -15.53 23.95 -2.83
C PRO A 352 -17.01 23.57 -2.64
N SER A 353 -17.48 23.59 -1.40
CA SER A 353 -18.89 23.32 -1.07
C SER A 353 -19.84 24.43 -1.54
N ASN A 354 -19.36 25.68 -1.66
CA ASN A 354 -20.16 26.82 -2.10
C ASN A 354 -20.34 26.82 -3.64
N PRO A 355 -21.58 26.78 -4.17
CA PRO A 355 -21.85 26.80 -5.61
C PRO A 355 -21.25 28.02 -6.34
N LEU A 356 -21.22 29.20 -5.71
CA LEU A 356 -20.65 30.40 -6.31
C LEU A 356 -19.13 30.27 -6.49
N LEU A 357 -18.43 29.73 -5.49
CA LEU A 357 -16.99 29.50 -5.57
C LEU A 357 -16.65 28.46 -6.64
N ARG A 358 -17.47 27.41 -6.78
CA ARG A 358 -17.31 26.44 -7.87
C ARG A 358 -17.50 27.09 -9.23
N TYR A 359 -18.58 27.86 -9.42
CA TYR A 359 -18.82 28.57 -10.68
C TYR A 359 -17.66 29.52 -11.03
N LEU A 360 -17.13 30.27 -10.05
CA LEU A 360 -15.99 31.14 -10.27
C LEU A 360 -14.73 30.35 -10.64
N SER A 361 -14.50 29.18 -10.02
CA SER A 361 -13.34 28.35 -10.36
C SER A 361 -13.36 27.83 -11.80
N THR A 362 -14.54 27.61 -12.40
CA THR A 362 -14.65 27.19 -13.81
C THR A 362 -14.46 28.32 -14.81
N LYS A 363 -14.50 29.58 -14.36
CA LYS A 363 -14.31 30.77 -15.22
C LYS A 363 -12.87 31.26 -15.30
N MET A 364 -11.96 30.67 -14.54
CA MET A 364 -10.53 31.01 -14.61
C MET A 364 -9.93 30.53 -15.94
N PRO A 365 -9.03 31.31 -16.57
CA PRO A 365 -8.32 30.85 -17.76
C PRO A 365 -7.51 29.59 -17.41
N PHE A 366 -7.58 28.58 -18.27
CA PHE A 366 -7.00 27.24 -18.04
C PHE A 366 -7.61 26.46 -16.85
N ALA A 367 -8.84 26.79 -16.43
CA ALA A 367 -9.56 26.01 -15.44
C ALA A 367 -9.70 24.55 -15.91
N ALA A 368 -9.35 23.61 -15.01
CA ALA A 368 -9.62 22.21 -15.24
C ALA A 368 -11.14 21.97 -15.16
N ASN A 369 -11.68 21.19 -16.09
CA ASN A 369 -13.10 20.83 -16.07
C ASN A 369 -13.46 19.89 -14.91
N LEU A 370 -12.46 19.16 -14.40
CA LEU A 370 -12.60 18.17 -13.34
C LEU A 370 -11.91 18.64 -12.06
N SER A 371 -12.44 18.23 -10.92
CA SER A 371 -11.82 18.42 -9.62
C SER A 371 -10.45 17.73 -9.53
N HIS A 372 -9.72 18.02 -8.45
CA HIS A 372 -8.63 17.12 -8.03
C HIS A 372 -9.16 15.70 -7.78
N ALA A 373 -8.27 14.71 -7.93
CA ALA A 373 -8.61 13.32 -7.66
C ALA A 373 -8.86 13.12 -6.16
N GLU A 374 -9.87 12.33 -5.85
CA GLU A 374 -10.14 11.76 -4.53
C GLU A 374 -9.88 10.26 -4.62
N PHE A 375 -9.07 9.74 -3.71
CA PHE A 375 -8.79 8.32 -3.62
C PHE A 375 -9.68 7.71 -2.54
N ILE A 376 -10.58 6.81 -2.93
CA ILE A 376 -11.53 6.17 -2.00
C ILE A 376 -11.05 4.74 -1.65
N PRO A 377 -11.02 4.37 -0.36
CA PRO A 377 -10.47 3.09 0.11
C PRO A 377 -11.47 1.93 -0.08
N THR A 378 -11.80 1.62 -1.34
CA THR A 378 -12.77 0.56 -1.67
C THR A 378 -12.30 -0.83 -1.25
N ARG A 379 -11.00 -1.11 -1.32
CA ARG A 379 -10.42 -2.38 -0.88
C ARG A 379 -10.50 -2.56 0.64
N LEU A 380 -10.30 -1.48 1.40
CA LEU A 380 -10.51 -1.47 2.86
C LEU A 380 -11.97 -1.75 3.23
N MET A 381 -12.92 -1.17 2.49
CA MET A 381 -14.35 -1.47 2.68
C MET A 381 -14.65 -2.96 2.47
N GLN A 382 -14.03 -3.60 1.46
CA GLN A 382 -14.16 -5.05 1.25
C GLN A 382 -13.55 -5.86 2.39
N PHE A 383 -12.45 -5.40 2.99
CA PHE A 383 -11.86 -6.05 4.15
C PHE A 383 -12.83 -6.02 5.35
N PHE A 384 -13.55 -4.91 5.55
CA PHE A 384 -14.59 -4.85 6.58
C PHE A 384 -15.74 -5.83 6.34
N ASP A 385 -16.11 -6.09 5.08
CA ASP A 385 -17.07 -7.14 4.74
C ASP A 385 -16.55 -8.54 5.10
N VAL A 386 -15.25 -8.80 4.89
CA VAL A 386 -14.63 -10.07 5.30
C VAL A 386 -14.73 -10.23 6.82
N LEU A 387 -14.40 -9.17 7.58
CA LEU A 387 -14.47 -9.21 9.04
C LEU A 387 -15.91 -9.41 9.55
N GLU A 388 -16.89 -8.72 8.98
CA GLU A 388 -18.30 -8.89 9.33
C GLU A 388 -18.78 -10.32 9.04
N LYS A 389 -18.50 -10.82 7.83
CA LYS A 389 -19.02 -12.10 7.36
C LYS A 389 -18.36 -13.30 8.02
N TYR A 390 -17.05 -13.27 8.21
CA TYR A 390 -16.28 -14.45 8.64
C TYR A 390 -15.80 -14.38 10.08
N PHE A 391 -15.75 -13.20 10.69
CA PHE A 391 -15.29 -13.02 12.06
C PHE A 391 -16.30 -12.18 12.87
N PRO A 392 -17.58 -12.55 12.97
CA PRO A 392 -18.62 -11.67 13.55
C PRO A 392 -18.34 -11.24 15.00
N ALA A 393 -17.59 -12.04 15.77
CA ALA A 393 -17.19 -11.73 17.14
C ALA A 393 -15.82 -11.04 17.27
N HIS A 394 -15.20 -10.58 16.16
CA HIS A 394 -13.88 -9.95 16.21
C HIS A 394 -13.85 -8.65 17.00
N ARG A 395 -12.67 -8.33 17.53
CA ARG A 395 -12.25 -7.02 18.01
C ARG A 395 -11.03 -6.59 17.21
N LEU A 396 -11.19 -5.55 16.40
CA LEU A 396 -10.12 -5.01 15.59
C LEU A 396 -9.18 -4.16 16.47
N LEU A 397 -7.88 -4.37 16.32
CA LEU A 397 -6.82 -3.45 16.75
C LEU A 397 -5.96 -3.18 15.51
N THR A 398 -5.94 -1.93 15.08
CA THR A 398 -5.21 -1.51 13.87
C THR A 398 -4.50 -0.20 14.10
N SER A 399 -3.35 -0.04 13.47
CA SER A 399 -2.55 1.18 13.49
C SER A 399 -2.07 1.46 12.08
N ASP A 400 -2.17 2.71 11.65
CA ASP A 400 -1.74 3.11 10.31
C ASP A 400 -1.44 4.62 10.24
N PHE A 401 -0.79 5.07 9.17
CA PHE A 401 -0.51 6.49 8.95
C PHE A 401 -1.79 7.27 8.67
N ASP A 402 -2.03 8.35 9.40
CA ASP A 402 -3.17 9.26 9.18
C ASP A 402 -2.80 10.47 8.30
N ALA A 403 -1.51 10.73 8.13
CA ALA A 403 -1.00 11.81 7.29
C ALA A 403 0.32 11.43 6.59
N LEU A 404 0.38 11.74 5.29
CA LEU A 404 1.57 11.54 4.45
C LEU A 404 1.97 12.86 3.76
N PRO A 405 2.99 13.59 4.24
CA PRO A 405 3.30 14.96 3.79
C PRO A 405 3.82 15.07 2.35
N GLN A 406 4.25 13.97 1.74
CA GLN A 406 4.79 13.93 0.37
C GLN A 406 3.82 13.30 -0.65
N ALA A 407 2.52 13.24 -0.31
CA ALA A 407 1.50 12.68 -1.19
C ALA A 407 1.38 13.47 -2.51
N ILE A 408 0.91 12.78 -3.56
CA ILE A 408 0.56 13.44 -4.82
C ILE A 408 -0.66 14.36 -4.62
N LYS A 409 -0.96 15.22 -5.60
CA LYS A 409 -2.09 16.14 -5.50
C LYS A 409 -3.42 15.37 -5.52
N GLY A 410 -4.21 15.50 -4.45
CA GLY A 410 -5.56 14.96 -4.36
C GLY A 410 -6.03 14.83 -2.90
N LEU A 411 -7.29 14.46 -2.73
CA LEU A 411 -7.85 14.09 -1.42
C LEU A 411 -7.53 12.61 -1.15
N ASN A 412 -7.01 12.32 0.05
CA ASN A 412 -6.53 10.99 0.46
C ASN A 412 -5.51 10.39 -0.52
N ALA A 413 -4.73 11.26 -1.16
CA ALA A 413 -3.83 10.85 -2.23
C ALA A 413 -2.62 10.06 -1.71
N PRO A 414 -2.08 9.14 -2.53
CA PRO A 414 -0.97 8.32 -2.11
C PRO A 414 0.37 9.05 -2.17
N VAL A 415 1.32 8.61 -1.35
CA VAL A 415 2.74 8.73 -1.66
C VAL A 415 3.09 7.61 -2.63
N VAL A 416 3.75 7.98 -3.73
CA VAL A 416 4.26 7.01 -4.71
C VAL A 416 5.76 7.18 -4.78
N GLN A 417 6.51 6.14 -4.47
CA GLN A 417 7.96 6.24 -4.32
C GLN A 417 8.68 4.94 -4.66
N THR A 418 9.96 5.03 -4.98
CA THR A 418 10.84 3.88 -5.15
C THR A 418 12.20 4.19 -4.55
N ARG A 419 12.89 3.18 -4.02
CA ARG A 419 14.28 3.29 -3.60
C ARG A 419 15.20 3.03 -4.79
N PHE A 420 16.08 3.98 -5.08
CA PHE A 420 17.13 3.84 -6.08
C PHE A 420 18.47 4.32 -5.53
N GLN A 421 19.49 3.47 -5.61
CA GLN A 421 20.83 3.72 -5.05
C GLN A 421 20.76 4.19 -3.59
N ARG A 422 20.02 3.42 -2.77
CA ARG A 422 19.77 3.70 -1.34
C ARG A 422 19.08 5.03 -1.04
N ARG A 423 18.44 5.66 -2.04
CA ARG A 423 17.72 6.94 -1.89
C ARG A 423 16.26 6.79 -2.29
N MET A 424 15.37 7.40 -1.51
CA MET A 424 13.96 7.47 -1.86
C MET A 424 13.74 8.47 -2.99
N VAL A 425 13.04 8.03 -4.02
CA VAL A 425 12.70 8.82 -5.21
C VAL A 425 11.18 8.87 -5.31
N PRO A 426 10.54 9.99 -4.89
CA PRO A 426 9.11 10.16 -5.03
C PRO A 426 8.74 10.49 -6.48
N VAL A 427 7.54 10.08 -6.87
CA VAL A 427 6.93 10.40 -8.17
C VAL A 427 5.54 11.01 -7.99
N THR A 428 4.99 11.57 -9.06
CA THR A 428 3.81 12.45 -9.01
C THR A 428 2.53 11.80 -9.54
N THR A 429 2.57 10.49 -9.84
CA THR A 429 1.44 9.73 -10.38
C THR A 429 1.50 8.29 -9.92
N PRO A 430 0.36 7.62 -9.69
CA PRO A 430 0.32 6.18 -9.43
C PRO A 430 0.46 5.36 -10.72
N LEU A 431 0.42 5.97 -11.91
CA LEU A 431 0.58 5.29 -13.21
C LEU A 431 2.06 5.02 -13.49
N VAL A 432 2.61 4.12 -12.68
CA VAL A 432 4.03 3.74 -12.67
C VAL A 432 4.21 2.31 -13.14
N HIS A 433 5.44 1.95 -13.52
CA HIS A 433 5.70 0.60 -14.00
C HIS A 433 5.48 -0.41 -12.86
N GLN A 434 4.56 -1.36 -13.07
CA GLN A 434 4.10 -2.27 -12.02
C GLN A 434 5.27 -3.01 -11.37
N GLY A 435 5.26 -3.07 -10.03
CA GLY A 435 6.25 -3.80 -9.24
C GLY A 435 7.50 -3.05 -8.79
N TYR A 436 7.72 -1.81 -9.24
CA TYR A 436 8.92 -1.05 -8.90
C TYR A 436 8.70 0.05 -7.86
N PHE A 437 7.45 0.45 -7.70
CA PHE A 437 7.07 1.56 -6.85
C PHE A 437 6.15 1.07 -5.77
N ASP A 438 6.43 1.59 -4.60
CA ASP A 438 5.56 1.55 -3.47
C ASP A 438 4.50 2.64 -3.60
N ILE A 439 3.29 2.31 -3.18
CA ILE A 439 2.10 3.18 -3.20
C ILE A 439 1.44 3.05 -1.83
N LEU A 440 1.51 4.12 -1.03
CA LEU A 440 0.91 4.16 0.31
C LEU A 440 -0.09 5.30 0.40
N PHE A 441 -1.24 5.04 1.02
CA PHE A 441 -2.32 5.97 1.22
C PHE A 441 -2.41 6.38 2.70
N PRO A 442 -2.69 7.65 3.02
CA PRO A 442 -3.04 8.02 4.37
C PRO A 442 -4.45 7.48 4.70
N THR A 443 -4.61 6.94 5.90
CA THR A 443 -5.90 6.48 6.41
C THR A 443 -6.67 7.64 7.05
N ASP A 444 -7.78 8.04 6.45
CA ASP A 444 -8.75 8.93 7.10
C ASP A 444 -9.53 8.13 8.15
N PHE A 445 -9.02 8.10 9.38
CA PHE A 445 -9.62 7.34 10.48
C PHE A 445 -11.03 7.81 10.84
N ASN A 446 -11.40 9.08 10.59
CA ASN A 446 -12.76 9.55 10.90
C ASN A 446 -13.79 8.90 9.96
N ILE A 447 -13.48 8.88 8.67
CA ILE A 447 -14.36 8.27 7.66
C ILE A 447 -14.29 6.74 7.74
N THR A 448 -13.10 6.20 7.95
CA THR A 448 -12.86 4.75 8.07
C THR A 448 -13.61 4.17 9.27
N GLU A 449 -13.56 4.85 10.41
CA GLU A 449 -14.31 4.46 11.61
C GLU A 449 -15.82 4.44 11.35
N ALA A 450 -16.35 5.49 10.72
CA ALA A 450 -17.78 5.58 10.41
C ALA A 450 -18.23 4.45 9.48
N ILE A 451 -17.45 4.14 8.44
CA ILE A 451 -17.74 3.04 7.51
C ILE A 451 -17.64 1.68 8.20
N TYR A 452 -16.60 1.46 9.01
CA TYR A 452 -16.42 0.22 9.77
C TYR A 452 -17.60 -0.03 10.70
N ARG A 453 -18.04 0.98 11.45
CA ARG A 453 -19.22 0.91 12.32
C ARG A 453 -20.50 0.60 11.54
N ALA A 454 -20.69 1.24 10.39
CA ALA A 454 -21.87 1.03 9.55
C ALA A 454 -21.94 -0.39 8.96
N ILE A 455 -20.78 -1.00 8.68
CA ILE A 455 -20.71 -2.36 8.12
C ILE A 455 -20.82 -3.41 9.22
N THR A 456 -20.01 -3.30 10.27
CA THR A 456 -19.86 -4.35 11.28
C THR A 456 -20.79 -4.20 12.48
N GLY A 457 -21.39 -3.02 12.68
CA GLY A 457 -22.18 -2.69 13.87
C GLY A 457 -21.36 -2.56 15.16
N LYS A 458 -20.02 -2.68 15.10
CA LYS A 458 -19.14 -2.68 16.27
C LYS A 458 -18.75 -1.27 16.66
N LEU A 459 -18.75 -1.00 17.97
CA LEU A 459 -18.26 0.27 18.51
C LEU A 459 -16.74 0.30 18.49
N THR A 460 -16.20 1.48 18.25
CA THR A 460 -14.76 1.68 18.09
C THR A 460 -14.29 2.92 18.80
N ARG A 461 -12.98 3.06 18.94
CA ARG A 461 -12.33 4.28 19.38
C ARG A 461 -11.06 4.50 18.58
N VAL A 462 -10.89 5.72 18.06
CA VAL A 462 -9.65 6.19 17.46
C VAL A 462 -8.87 7.02 18.49
N MET A 463 -7.55 6.86 18.51
CA MET A 463 -6.63 7.70 19.27
C MET A 463 -5.29 7.83 18.55
N SER A 464 -4.49 8.83 18.91
CA SER A 464 -3.13 8.94 18.36
C SER A 464 -2.28 7.74 18.79
N HIS A 465 -1.30 7.36 17.97
CA HIS A 465 -0.29 6.35 18.33
C HIS A 465 0.36 6.66 19.68
N GLY A 466 0.74 7.92 19.91
CA GLY A 466 1.34 8.37 21.17
C GLY A 466 0.42 8.16 22.38
N ASP A 467 -0.88 8.42 22.25
CA ASP A 467 -1.83 8.20 23.36
C ASP A 467 -2.08 6.72 23.63
N PHE A 468 -2.05 5.87 22.60
CA PHE A 468 -2.11 4.43 22.79
C PHE A 468 -0.87 3.94 23.54
N MET A 469 0.32 4.35 23.11
CA MET A 469 1.58 3.93 23.73
C MET A 469 1.70 4.41 25.18
N ARG A 470 1.30 5.65 25.50
CA ARG A 470 1.29 6.12 26.90
C ARG A 470 0.40 5.31 27.83
N ARG A 471 -0.63 4.63 27.30
CA ARG A 471 -1.54 3.82 28.11
C ARG A 471 -1.05 2.39 28.29
N TRP A 472 -0.30 1.86 27.34
CA TRP A 472 -0.02 0.43 27.25
C TRP A 472 1.47 0.07 27.22
N ALA A 473 2.35 1.01 26.89
CA ALA A 473 3.80 0.84 27.00
C ALA A 473 4.30 1.34 28.35
N TYR A 474 5.41 0.78 28.82
CA TYR A 474 6.26 1.45 29.80
C TYR A 474 7.15 2.41 29.02
N VAL A 475 6.75 3.69 29.01
CA VAL A 475 7.40 4.71 28.17
C VAL A 475 8.83 4.99 28.63
N GLU A 476 9.11 4.75 29.91
CA GLU A 476 10.42 4.92 30.53
C GLU A 476 11.48 4.02 29.86
N ASP A 477 11.09 2.84 29.36
CA ASP A 477 12.00 1.91 28.67
C ASP A 477 12.48 2.43 27.31
N THR A 478 11.74 3.39 26.73
CA THR A 478 12.09 4.04 25.45
C THR A 478 12.40 5.51 25.62
N GLU A 479 12.70 5.96 26.84
CA GLU A 479 13.08 7.34 27.14
C GLU A 479 14.61 7.51 27.08
N THR A 480 15.06 8.46 26.27
CA THR A 480 16.48 8.85 26.19
C THR A 480 16.88 9.69 27.40
N ARG A 481 18.19 9.87 27.63
CA ARG A 481 18.69 10.64 28.78
C ARG A 481 18.29 12.12 28.77
N SER A 482 17.93 12.68 27.62
CA SER A 482 17.39 14.05 27.50
C SER A 482 15.93 14.16 27.92
N GLY A 483 15.23 13.04 28.16
CA GLY A 483 13.79 12.97 28.43
C GLY A 483 12.92 12.86 27.17
N GLU A 484 13.53 12.78 25.98
CA GLU A 484 12.81 12.55 24.73
C GLU A 484 12.49 11.06 24.57
N ASN A 485 11.34 10.74 23.94
CA ASN A 485 10.88 9.37 23.78
C ASN A 485 10.64 9.03 22.30
N PRO A 486 11.62 8.37 21.63
CA PRO A 486 11.53 7.94 20.24
C PRO A 486 10.26 7.13 19.89
N LEU A 487 9.77 6.26 20.80
CA LEU A 487 8.54 5.48 20.56
C LEU A 487 7.32 6.41 20.38
N LEU A 488 7.29 7.54 21.06
CA LEU A 488 6.19 8.52 20.98
C LEU A 488 6.40 9.56 19.88
N SER A 489 7.64 9.89 19.52
CA SER A 489 7.96 10.96 18.57
C SER A 489 8.05 10.50 17.12
N HIS A 490 8.50 9.26 16.85
CA HIS A 490 8.82 8.81 15.49
C HIS A 490 7.57 8.60 14.62
N TYR A 491 6.48 8.10 15.20
CA TYR A 491 5.22 7.80 14.51
C TYR A 491 4.08 8.73 14.93
N ARG A 492 4.36 10.05 14.97
CA ARG A 492 3.34 11.07 15.33
C ARG A 492 2.22 11.22 14.29
N ASN A 493 2.48 10.82 13.05
CA ASN A 493 1.53 10.81 11.94
C ASN A 493 0.83 9.44 11.80
N ALA A 494 0.74 8.68 12.88
CA ALA A 494 0.03 7.42 12.94
C ALA A 494 -1.07 7.49 14.01
N SER A 495 -2.17 6.81 13.72
CA SER A 495 -3.32 6.69 14.59
C SER A 495 -3.68 5.22 14.80
N VAL A 496 -4.29 4.93 15.94
CA VAL A 496 -4.71 3.59 16.35
C VAL A 496 -6.23 3.57 16.47
N MET A 497 -6.86 2.59 15.83
CA MET A 497 -8.29 2.30 15.98
C MET A 497 -8.48 0.95 16.66
N VAL A 498 -9.35 0.94 17.68
CA VAL A 498 -9.70 -0.27 18.43
C VAL A 498 -11.20 -0.48 18.49
N THR A 499 -11.65 -1.74 18.50
CA THR A 499 -13.02 -2.12 18.88
C THR A 499 -13.18 -2.09 20.39
N VAL A 500 -14.30 -1.54 20.87
CA VAL A 500 -14.64 -1.40 22.31
C VAL A 500 -15.54 -2.53 22.78
#